data_AF-A0A7S3E356-F1
#
_entry.id   AF-A0A7S3E356-F1
#
_cell.length_a   1.000
_cell.length_b   1.000
_cell.length_c   1.000
_cell.angle_alpha   90.00
_cell.angle_beta   90.00
_cell.angle_gamma   90.00
#
_symmetry.space_group_name_H-M   'P 1'
#
loop_
_entity.id
_entity.type
_entity.pdbx_description
1 polymer ?
#
loop_
_entity_poly.entity_id
_entity_poly.type
_entity_poly.pdbx_seq_one_letter_code
_entity_poly.pdbx_strand_id
1 'polypeptide(L)'
;MGKKKGGGAEAQKASEKAKQKKRDQSLADKTFGLKNKNKSKVVQNKVQHLQNSMSKNPQANKSAAAAKARKAQKEAEEQARREMELMFKSVKKKETVQQQRKVEEEEVVKKVTVKPEVRIKQLLDGTLPEMLERTLEDRIEEARSLVAKKVKMTEAVFTDWLNKKEKEKREREKKAKEARWKANRYTGKEIWAKFKVKVEDEEDAVDGYDKSSNPPSDDEDEGTEGADPVSAPVDPTVG
;
A
#
# COMPACT_ATOMS: atom_id res chain seq x y z
N MET A 1 -59.83 25.89 36.84
CA MET A 1 -59.80 24.87 35.77
C MET A 1 -58.36 24.40 35.57
N GLY A 2 -57.96 23.29 36.19
CA GLY A 2 -56.58 22.80 36.21
C GLY A 2 -56.31 21.74 35.12
N LYS A 3 -55.22 21.91 34.37
CA LYS A 3 -54.72 21.01 33.31
C LYS A 3 -54.22 19.67 33.88
N LYS A 4 -54.80 18.54 33.45
CA LYS A 4 -54.21 17.18 33.54
C LYS A 4 -53.72 16.75 32.14
N LYS A 5 -52.42 16.80 31.88
CA LYS A 5 -51.75 16.09 30.76
C LYS A 5 -50.38 15.61 31.25
N GLY A 6 -50.19 14.30 31.38
CA GLY A 6 -48.91 13.72 31.81
C GLY A 6 -48.80 12.19 31.89
N GLY A 7 -49.89 11.41 31.78
CA GLY A 7 -49.83 9.95 32.02
C GLY A 7 -49.49 9.03 30.83
N GLY A 8 -49.41 9.54 29.59
CA GLY A 8 -49.32 8.68 28.40
C GLY A 8 -47.93 8.15 28.05
N ALA A 9 -46.86 8.90 28.34
CA ALA A 9 -45.51 8.57 27.91
C ALA A 9 -44.83 7.51 28.79
N GLU A 10 -45.19 7.44 30.08
CA GLU A 10 -44.62 6.49 31.03
C GLU A 10 -45.21 5.08 30.84
N ALA A 11 -46.51 4.99 30.56
CA ALA A 11 -47.19 3.74 30.24
C ALA A 11 -46.69 3.10 28.92
N GLN A 12 -46.35 3.91 27.91
CA GLN A 12 -45.77 3.43 26.65
C GLN A 12 -44.35 2.87 26.84
N LYS A 13 -43.51 3.57 27.62
CA LYS A 13 -42.15 3.09 27.96
C LYS A 13 -42.16 1.80 28.79
N ALA A 14 -43.09 1.69 29.75
CA ALA A 14 -43.27 0.47 30.53
C ALA A 14 -43.71 -0.73 29.65
N SER A 15 -44.60 -0.50 28.69
CA SER A 15 -45.03 -1.51 27.71
C SER A 15 -43.90 -1.96 26.78
N GLU A 16 -43.06 -1.03 26.32
CA GLU A 16 -41.92 -1.32 25.44
C GLU A 16 -40.83 -2.13 26.16
N LYS A 17 -40.51 -1.77 27.41
CA LYS A 17 -39.56 -2.50 28.26
C LYS A 17 -40.05 -3.93 28.56
N ALA A 18 -41.35 -4.12 28.77
CA ALA A 18 -41.95 -5.44 28.96
C ALA A 18 -41.88 -6.29 27.68
N LYS A 19 -42.12 -5.70 26.50
CA LYS A 19 -41.98 -6.37 25.21
C LYS A 19 -40.52 -6.75 24.92
N GLN A 20 -39.56 -5.89 25.28
CA GLN A 20 -38.14 -6.17 25.14
C GLN A 20 -37.69 -7.33 26.04
N LYS A 21 -38.08 -7.32 27.33
CA LYS A 21 -37.78 -8.41 28.26
C LYS A 21 -38.31 -9.77 27.78
N LYS A 22 -39.53 -9.81 27.22
CA LYS A 22 -40.10 -11.04 26.63
C LYS A 22 -39.33 -11.54 25.41
N ARG A 23 -38.83 -10.63 24.56
CA ARG A 23 -37.96 -11.00 23.42
C ARG A 23 -36.62 -11.53 23.91
N ASP A 24 -36.00 -10.87 24.88
CA ASP A 24 -34.70 -11.28 25.44
C ASP A 24 -34.80 -12.63 26.14
N GLN A 25 -35.92 -12.90 26.86
CA GLN A 25 -36.20 -14.19 27.47
C GLN A 25 -36.38 -15.30 26.40
N SER A 26 -37.13 -15.04 25.33
CA SER A 26 -37.27 -16.01 24.24
C SER A 26 -35.97 -16.28 23.49
N LEU A 27 -35.11 -15.27 23.36
CA LEU A 27 -33.76 -15.43 22.82
C LEU A 27 -32.86 -16.23 23.77
N ALA A 28 -32.98 -16.01 25.08
CA ALA A 28 -32.29 -16.81 26.08
C ALA A 28 -32.69 -18.29 25.98
N ASP A 29 -33.99 -18.59 25.93
CA ASP A 29 -34.52 -19.96 25.83
C ASP A 29 -34.11 -20.65 24.52
N LYS A 30 -34.20 -19.96 23.38
CA LYS A 30 -33.82 -20.53 22.07
C LYS A 30 -32.30 -20.65 21.86
N THR A 31 -31.52 -19.92 22.65
CA THR A 31 -30.04 -20.01 22.63
C THR A 31 -29.50 -20.77 23.84
N PHE A 32 -30.38 -21.27 24.72
CA PHE A 32 -30.03 -22.08 25.87
C PHE A 32 -29.54 -23.45 25.40
N GLY A 33 -28.48 -23.96 26.02
CA GLY A 33 -27.90 -25.25 25.66
C GLY A 33 -26.88 -25.25 24.51
N LEU A 34 -26.60 -24.11 23.86
CA LEU A 34 -25.49 -24.02 22.92
C LEU A 34 -24.18 -23.86 23.71
N LYS A 35 -23.52 -24.98 23.99
CA LYS A 35 -22.29 -25.11 24.82
C LYS A 35 -21.10 -24.25 24.34
N ASN A 36 -21.16 -23.66 23.14
CA ASN A 36 -20.13 -22.83 22.51
C ASN A 36 -20.65 -21.47 21.98
N LYS A 37 -21.68 -20.88 22.62
CA LYS A 37 -22.35 -19.63 22.19
C LYS A 37 -21.41 -18.49 21.78
N ASN A 38 -20.31 -18.32 22.53
CA ASN A 38 -19.32 -17.26 22.28
C ASN A 38 -18.02 -17.77 21.64
N LYS A 39 -17.85 -19.09 21.46
CA LYS A 39 -16.59 -19.70 21.00
C LYS A 39 -16.62 -20.10 19.51
N SER A 40 -17.77 -20.54 18.98
CA SER A 40 -17.88 -20.99 17.59
C SER A 40 -18.53 -19.93 16.69
N LYS A 41 -17.84 -19.57 15.59
CA LYS A 41 -18.34 -18.62 14.57
C LYS A 41 -19.67 -19.08 13.95
N VAL A 42 -19.84 -20.39 13.76
CA VAL A 42 -21.06 -20.99 13.21
C VAL A 42 -22.24 -20.80 14.17
N VAL A 43 -21.98 -20.98 15.47
CA VAL A 43 -22.98 -20.75 16.52
C VAL A 43 -23.30 -19.27 16.67
N GLN A 44 -22.30 -18.39 16.63
CA GLN A 44 -22.50 -16.93 16.65
C GLN A 44 -23.37 -16.47 15.48
N ASN A 45 -23.10 -16.96 14.27
CA ASN A 45 -23.89 -16.65 13.08
C ASN A 45 -25.34 -17.15 13.22
N LYS A 46 -25.56 -18.34 13.80
CA LYS A 46 -26.91 -18.86 14.04
C LYS A 46 -27.67 -18.04 15.09
N VAL A 47 -27.01 -17.62 16.16
CA VAL A 47 -27.57 -16.72 17.18
C VAL A 47 -27.91 -15.36 16.57
N GLN A 48 -27.02 -14.79 15.74
CA GLN A 48 -27.25 -13.53 15.04
C GLN A 48 -28.43 -13.63 14.07
N HIS A 49 -28.57 -14.76 13.35
CA HIS A 49 -29.69 -14.99 12.44
C HIS A 49 -31.03 -15.08 13.20
N LEU A 50 -31.07 -15.79 14.33
CA LEU A 50 -32.25 -15.85 15.19
C LEU A 50 -32.61 -14.48 15.78
N GLN A 51 -31.61 -13.71 16.22
CA GLN A 51 -31.80 -12.34 16.70
C GLN A 51 -32.35 -11.42 15.60
N ASN A 52 -31.82 -11.51 14.38
CA ASN A 52 -32.26 -10.72 13.22
C ASN A 52 -33.64 -11.13 12.70
N SER A 53 -34.05 -12.38 12.89
CA SER A 53 -35.40 -12.85 12.57
C SER A 53 -36.43 -12.28 13.57
N MET A 54 -36.06 -12.16 14.86
CA MET A 54 -36.96 -11.70 15.92
C MET A 54 -36.97 -10.17 16.14
N SER A 55 -35.94 -9.45 15.69
CA SER A 55 -35.83 -7.99 15.85
C SER A 55 -36.52 -7.17 14.76
N LYS A 56 -36.96 -7.79 13.65
CA LYS A 56 -37.60 -7.08 12.54
C LYS A 56 -39.05 -6.74 12.85
N ASN A 57 -39.28 -5.52 13.32
CA ASN A 57 -40.59 -4.88 13.27
C ASN A 57 -40.90 -4.53 11.79
N PRO A 58 -41.96 -5.07 11.16
CA PRO A 58 -42.26 -4.85 9.74
C PRO A 58 -42.47 -3.37 9.37
N GLN A 59 -42.86 -2.52 10.33
CA GLN A 59 -43.10 -1.08 10.10
C GLN A 59 -41.79 -0.27 9.94
N ALA A 60 -40.70 -0.65 10.63
CA ALA A 60 -39.41 0.05 10.56
C ALA A 60 -38.59 -0.34 9.31
N ASN A 61 -38.89 -1.50 8.71
CA ASN A 61 -38.22 -1.98 7.51
C ASN A 61 -38.72 -1.31 6.22
N LYS A 62 -39.97 -0.83 6.17
CA LYS A 62 -40.50 -0.13 5.00
C LYS A 62 -39.81 1.23 4.77
N SER A 63 -39.51 1.98 5.83
CA SER A 63 -38.79 3.26 5.74
C SER A 63 -37.29 3.08 5.49
N ALA A 64 -36.66 2.07 6.10
CA ALA A 64 -35.25 1.75 5.85
C ALA A 64 -35.02 1.15 4.44
N ALA A 65 -35.95 0.34 3.93
CA ALA A 65 -35.93 -0.17 2.56
C ALA A 65 -36.19 0.95 1.54
N ALA A 66 -37.12 1.88 1.82
CA ALA A 66 -37.36 3.05 0.97
C ALA A 66 -36.17 4.01 0.92
N ALA A 67 -35.48 4.22 2.04
CA ALA A 67 -34.26 5.04 2.09
C ALA A 67 -33.10 4.39 1.32
N LYS A 68 -32.94 3.06 1.43
CA LYS A 68 -31.94 2.30 0.65
C LYS A 68 -32.29 2.27 -0.83
N ALA A 69 -33.56 2.13 -1.21
CA ALA A 69 -34.02 2.19 -2.59
C ALA A 69 -33.78 3.58 -3.22
N ARG A 70 -34.02 4.68 -2.48
CA ARG A 70 -33.71 6.04 -2.94
C ARG A 70 -32.21 6.30 -3.08
N LYS A 71 -31.38 5.75 -2.19
CA LYS A 71 -29.91 5.86 -2.31
C LYS A 71 -29.39 5.06 -3.50
N ALA A 72 -29.90 3.83 -3.69
CA ALA A 72 -29.56 3.01 -4.84
C ALA A 72 -30.02 3.63 -6.17
N GLN A 73 -31.19 4.29 -6.20
CA GLN A 73 -31.64 5.03 -7.39
C GLN A 73 -30.75 6.24 -7.71
N LYS A 74 -30.34 7.02 -6.70
CA LYS A 74 -29.42 8.15 -6.93
C LYS A 74 -28.04 7.70 -7.40
N GLU A 75 -27.53 6.61 -6.85
CA GLU A 75 -26.24 6.05 -7.25
C GLU A 75 -26.30 5.45 -8.67
N ALA A 76 -27.40 4.76 -9.01
CA ALA A 76 -27.65 4.29 -10.37
C ALA A 76 -27.83 5.44 -11.37
N GLU A 77 -28.48 6.54 -10.98
CA GLU A 77 -28.64 7.73 -11.81
C GLU A 77 -27.32 8.48 -12.02
N GLU A 78 -26.47 8.57 -10.98
CA GLU A 78 -25.13 9.15 -11.10
C GLU A 78 -24.21 8.30 -11.99
N GLN A 79 -24.30 6.97 -11.86
CA GLN A 79 -23.59 6.05 -12.75
C GLN A 79 -24.10 6.14 -14.19
N ALA A 80 -25.42 6.14 -14.40
CA ALA A 80 -26.02 6.33 -15.72
C ALA A 80 -25.65 7.69 -16.33
N ARG A 81 -25.60 8.76 -15.52
CA ARG A 81 -25.15 10.08 -15.97
C ARG A 81 -23.66 10.08 -16.34
N ARG A 82 -22.82 9.37 -15.58
CA ARG A 82 -21.39 9.23 -15.86
C ARG A 82 -21.13 8.41 -17.13
N GLU A 83 -21.85 7.31 -17.32
CA GLU A 83 -21.83 6.50 -18.54
C GLU A 83 -22.36 7.30 -19.74
N MET A 84 -23.43 8.08 -19.54
CA MET A 84 -23.95 9.00 -20.55
C MET A 84 -22.92 10.08 -20.89
N GLU A 85 -22.24 10.69 -19.91
CA GLU A 85 -21.18 11.68 -20.19
C GLU A 85 -20.00 11.05 -20.96
N LEU A 86 -19.65 9.80 -20.65
CA LEU A 86 -18.62 9.05 -21.36
C LEU A 86 -19.04 8.76 -22.82
N MET A 87 -20.31 8.43 -23.04
CA MET A 87 -20.90 8.16 -24.36
C MET A 87 -21.18 9.43 -25.19
N PHE A 88 -21.55 10.55 -24.57
CA PHE A 88 -21.77 11.81 -25.27
C PHE A 88 -20.46 12.56 -25.57
N LYS A 89 -19.36 12.23 -24.88
CA LYS A 89 -18.00 12.66 -25.28
C LYS A 89 -17.54 12.04 -26.60
N SER A 90 -18.00 10.84 -26.96
CA SER A 90 -17.66 10.21 -28.24
C SER A 90 -18.53 10.69 -29.41
N VAL A 91 -19.70 11.27 -29.15
CA VAL A 91 -20.64 11.74 -30.19
C VAL A 91 -20.48 13.24 -30.53
N LYS A 92 -19.80 14.03 -29.70
CA LYS A 92 -19.40 15.41 -30.07
C LYS A 92 -18.22 15.41 -31.05
N LYS A 93 -18.46 15.01 -32.29
CA LYS A 93 -17.68 15.46 -33.45
C LYS A 93 -18.46 15.30 -34.76
N LYS A 94 -19.32 16.29 -35.06
CA LYS A 94 -19.55 16.82 -36.42
C LYS A 94 -19.83 18.32 -36.33
N GLU A 95 -18.86 19.11 -35.87
CA GLU A 95 -18.85 20.56 -36.09
C GLU A 95 -17.45 21.05 -36.53
N THR A 96 -17.51 21.68 -37.70
CA THR A 96 -16.62 22.56 -38.49
C THR A 96 -15.11 22.60 -38.22
N VAL A 97 -14.37 22.21 -39.26
CA VAL A 97 -12.90 22.13 -39.43
C VAL A 97 -12.11 23.40 -39.04
N GLN A 98 -12.73 24.58 -38.95
CA GLN A 98 -12.03 25.84 -38.69
C GLN A 98 -11.79 26.16 -37.21
N GLN A 99 -12.60 25.63 -36.28
CA GLN A 99 -12.41 25.89 -34.85
C GLN A 99 -11.42 24.93 -34.18
N GLN A 100 -11.13 23.79 -34.81
CA GLN A 100 -10.17 22.82 -34.30
C GLN A 100 -8.72 23.31 -34.41
N ARG A 101 -8.36 24.06 -35.46
CA ARG A 101 -6.99 24.57 -35.63
C ARG A 101 -6.58 25.60 -34.58
N LYS A 102 -7.49 26.50 -34.18
CA LYS A 102 -7.17 27.56 -33.20
C LYS A 102 -7.04 27.04 -31.77
N VAL A 103 -7.86 26.06 -31.37
CA VAL A 103 -7.78 25.47 -30.02
C VAL A 103 -6.61 24.49 -29.93
N GLU A 104 -6.30 23.76 -31.00
CA GLU A 104 -5.13 22.87 -31.04
C GLU A 104 -3.82 23.67 -31.07
N GLU A 105 -3.76 24.80 -31.76
CA GLU A 105 -2.60 25.72 -31.70
C GLU A 105 -2.44 26.35 -30.31
N GLU A 106 -3.52 26.78 -29.64
CA GLU A 106 -3.43 27.29 -28.26
C GLU A 106 -3.12 26.20 -27.21
N GLU A 107 -3.59 24.97 -27.39
CA GLU A 107 -3.32 23.87 -26.45
C GLU A 107 -1.93 23.25 -26.67
N VAL A 108 -1.42 23.24 -27.90
CA VAL A 108 -0.02 22.94 -28.23
C VAL A 108 0.90 24.03 -27.66
N VAL A 109 0.52 25.31 -27.74
CA VAL A 109 1.28 26.41 -27.14
C VAL A 109 1.25 26.37 -25.60
N LYS A 110 0.12 25.99 -24.97
CA LYS A 110 0.02 25.83 -23.51
C LYS A 110 0.67 24.56 -22.96
N LYS A 111 0.91 23.53 -23.78
CA LYS A 111 1.60 22.29 -23.40
C LYS A 111 3.14 22.36 -23.47
N VAL A 112 3.74 23.41 -24.04
CA VAL A 112 5.19 23.47 -24.31
C VAL A 112 5.93 24.55 -23.52
N THR A 113 5.45 24.93 -22.33
CA THR A 113 6.33 25.63 -21.36
C THR A 113 6.85 24.64 -20.32
N VAL A 114 7.54 23.60 -20.79
CA VAL A 114 8.32 22.73 -19.88
C VAL A 114 9.46 23.58 -19.34
N LYS A 115 9.59 23.66 -18.00
CA LYS A 115 10.70 24.37 -17.35
C LYS A 115 12.02 23.90 -17.98
N PRO A 116 12.96 24.80 -18.31
CA PRO A 116 14.17 24.45 -19.04
C PRO A 116 14.96 23.34 -18.33
N GLU A 117 14.98 23.32 -16.99
CA GLU A 117 15.61 22.27 -16.19
C GLU A 117 15.02 20.86 -16.43
N VAL A 118 13.70 20.76 -16.57
CA VAL A 118 13.01 19.48 -16.79
C VAL A 118 13.23 19.01 -18.23
N ARG A 119 13.25 19.96 -19.19
CA ARG A 119 13.54 19.66 -20.59
C ARG A 119 14.97 19.17 -20.78
N ILE A 120 15.96 19.85 -20.18
CA ILE A 120 17.36 19.41 -20.16
C ILE A 120 17.46 17.97 -19.63
N LYS A 121 16.80 17.66 -18.50
CA LYS A 121 16.80 16.31 -17.94
C LYS A 121 16.21 15.27 -18.90
N GLN A 122 15.09 15.57 -19.56
CA GLN A 122 14.46 14.66 -20.52
C GLN A 122 15.33 14.38 -21.75
N LEU A 123 16.03 15.41 -22.24
CA LEU A 123 16.97 15.29 -23.36
C LEU A 123 18.14 14.37 -23.01
N LEU A 124 18.70 14.52 -21.80
CA LEU A 124 19.87 13.78 -21.34
C LEU A 124 19.56 12.35 -20.89
N ASP A 125 18.44 12.14 -20.20
CA ASP A 125 18.09 10.82 -19.64
C ASP A 125 17.60 9.84 -20.71
N GLY A 126 17.36 10.28 -21.96
CA GLY A 126 16.93 9.42 -23.07
C GLY A 126 15.56 8.76 -22.88
N THR A 127 14.82 9.15 -21.85
CA THR A 127 13.53 8.54 -21.45
C THR A 127 12.37 8.77 -22.42
N LEU A 128 12.55 9.60 -23.44
CA LEU A 128 11.51 9.93 -24.42
C LEU A 128 11.72 9.08 -25.70
N PRO A 129 10.70 8.36 -26.18
CA PRO A 129 10.78 7.54 -27.39
C PRO A 129 11.23 8.30 -28.64
N GLU A 130 10.83 9.57 -28.77
CA GLU A 130 11.21 10.49 -29.85
C GLU A 130 12.71 10.89 -29.84
N MET A 131 13.42 10.59 -28.74
CA MET A 131 14.82 10.98 -28.55
C MET A 131 15.82 9.90 -28.98
N LEU A 132 15.33 8.71 -29.34
CA LEU A 132 16.17 7.64 -29.90
C LEU A 132 16.53 7.91 -31.37
N GLU A 133 15.66 8.63 -32.07
CA GLU A 133 15.87 9.07 -33.46
C GLU A 133 16.86 10.25 -33.55
N ARG A 134 17.06 10.99 -32.45
CA ARG A 134 18.01 12.09 -32.37
C ARG A 134 19.35 11.61 -31.84
N THR A 135 20.42 12.10 -32.45
CA THR A 135 21.79 11.81 -32.02
C THR A 135 22.02 12.29 -30.58
N LEU A 136 23.00 11.73 -29.88
CA LEU A 136 23.35 12.22 -28.54
C LEU A 136 23.90 13.65 -28.62
N GLU A 137 24.55 13.98 -29.71
CA GLU A 137 25.17 15.25 -30.05
C GLU A 137 24.11 16.36 -30.15
N ASP A 138 23.06 16.17 -30.96
CA ASP A 138 21.97 17.15 -31.12
C ASP A 138 21.26 17.43 -29.79
N ARG A 139 21.09 16.38 -28.97
CA ARG A 139 20.47 16.48 -27.64
C ARG A 139 21.30 17.29 -26.66
N ILE A 140 22.62 17.10 -26.70
CA ILE A 140 23.56 17.86 -25.88
C ILE A 140 23.59 19.33 -26.33
N GLU A 141 23.50 19.61 -27.62
CA GLU A 141 23.44 20.98 -28.14
C GLU A 141 22.16 21.71 -27.75
N GLU A 142 20.99 21.06 -27.88
CA GLU A 142 19.71 21.62 -27.41
C GLU A 142 19.77 21.89 -25.89
N ALA A 143 20.27 20.92 -25.11
CA ALA A 143 20.41 21.08 -23.67
C ALA A 143 21.37 22.23 -23.30
N ARG A 144 22.49 22.40 -24.02
CA ARG A 144 23.43 23.51 -23.81
C ARG A 144 22.79 24.87 -24.10
N SER A 145 21.91 24.95 -25.09
CA SER A 145 21.20 26.20 -25.42
C SER A 145 20.26 26.65 -24.29
N LEU A 146 19.69 25.69 -23.55
CA LEU A 146 18.73 25.92 -22.46
C LEU A 146 19.40 26.29 -21.12
N VAL A 147 20.72 26.15 -20.99
CA VAL A 147 21.47 26.48 -19.76
C VAL A 147 21.79 27.98 -19.73
N ALA A 148 21.02 28.73 -18.94
CA ALA A 148 21.16 30.20 -18.83
C ALA A 148 22.39 30.67 -18.03
N LYS A 149 22.78 29.96 -16.95
CA LYS A 149 23.89 30.36 -16.07
C LYS A 149 25.10 29.46 -16.27
N LYS A 150 26.21 30.03 -16.73
CA LYS A 150 27.50 29.33 -16.90
C LYS A 150 28.45 29.76 -15.79
N VAL A 151 28.49 29.00 -14.69
CA VAL A 151 29.45 29.22 -13.59
C VAL A 151 30.79 28.61 -13.99
N LYS A 152 31.89 29.35 -13.83
CA LYS A 152 33.25 28.81 -14.06
C LYS A 152 33.48 27.66 -13.07
N MET A 153 33.78 26.48 -13.58
CA MET A 153 34.07 25.32 -12.75
C MET A 153 35.45 25.52 -12.09
N THR A 154 35.43 25.87 -10.81
CA THR A 154 36.62 25.94 -9.96
C THR A 154 36.52 24.87 -8.87
N GLU A 155 37.64 24.48 -8.28
CA GLU A 155 37.67 23.46 -7.23
C GLU A 155 36.79 23.82 -6.03
N ALA A 156 36.78 25.09 -5.62
CA ALA A 156 35.89 25.59 -4.56
C ALA A 156 34.40 25.42 -4.93
N VAL A 157 34.02 25.76 -6.16
CA VAL A 157 32.63 25.59 -6.63
C VAL A 157 32.24 24.11 -6.70
N PHE A 158 33.17 23.24 -7.10
CA PHE A 158 32.92 21.80 -7.18
C PHE A 158 32.78 21.16 -5.79
N THR A 159 33.63 21.53 -4.83
CA THR A 159 33.54 21.05 -3.45
C THR A 159 32.23 21.51 -2.77
N ASP A 160 31.82 22.76 -2.97
CA ASP A 160 30.52 23.26 -2.53
C ASP A 160 29.35 22.46 -3.14
N TRP A 161 29.43 22.16 -4.44
CA TRP A 161 28.44 21.33 -5.12
C TRP A 161 28.40 19.89 -4.58
N LEU A 162 29.56 19.28 -4.34
CA LEU A 162 29.68 17.95 -3.75
C LEU A 162 29.03 17.90 -2.37
N ASN A 163 29.39 18.84 -1.48
CA ASN A 163 28.84 18.96 -0.14
C ASN A 163 27.31 19.15 -0.19
N LYS A 164 26.82 19.96 -1.13
CA LYS A 164 25.38 20.15 -1.36
C LYS A 164 24.71 18.85 -1.82
N LYS A 165 25.31 18.11 -2.75
CA LYS A 165 24.75 16.85 -3.26
C LYS A 165 24.75 15.75 -2.21
N GLU A 166 25.81 15.65 -1.41
CA GLU A 166 25.89 14.71 -0.31
C GLU A 166 24.84 15.04 0.77
N LYS A 167 24.65 16.33 1.08
CA LYS A 167 23.58 16.77 1.99
C LYS A 167 22.19 16.43 1.46
N GLU A 168 21.92 16.69 0.18
CA GLU A 168 20.64 16.36 -0.46
C GLU A 168 20.36 14.84 -0.41
N LYS A 169 21.39 14.02 -0.70
CA LYS A 169 21.30 12.56 -0.62
C LYS A 169 21.01 12.10 0.80
N ARG A 170 21.75 12.63 1.79
CA ARG A 170 21.59 12.30 3.22
C ARG A 170 20.21 12.68 3.74
N GLU A 171 19.69 13.85 3.37
CA GLU A 171 18.34 14.28 3.74
C GLU A 171 17.27 13.42 3.08
N ARG A 172 17.46 13.02 1.82
CA ARG A 172 16.56 12.09 1.13
C ARG A 172 16.54 10.72 1.80
N GLU A 173 17.70 10.19 2.18
CA GLU A 173 17.81 8.93 2.90
C GLU A 173 17.21 9.01 4.30
N LYS A 174 17.45 10.10 5.04
CA LYS A 174 16.80 10.36 6.34
C LYS A 174 15.29 10.42 6.20
N LYS A 175 14.77 11.17 5.23
CA LYS A 175 13.32 11.27 4.97
C LYS A 175 12.73 9.93 4.54
N ALA A 176 13.42 9.17 3.69
CA ALA A 176 12.99 7.84 3.29
C ALA A 176 12.98 6.88 4.48
N LYS A 177 14.00 6.96 5.36
CA LYS A 177 14.08 6.20 6.61
C LYS A 177 12.94 6.59 7.56
N GLU A 178 12.69 7.87 7.77
CA GLU A 178 11.58 8.38 8.61
C GLU A 178 10.22 7.94 8.05
N ALA A 179 10.01 8.00 6.73
CA ALA A 179 8.80 7.52 6.10
C ALA A 179 8.61 6.01 6.29
N ARG A 180 9.69 5.21 6.18
CA ARG A 180 9.68 3.77 6.48
C ARG A 180 9.40 3.51 7.96
N TRP A 181 10.02 4.29 8.85
CA TRP A 181 9.85 4.22 10.30
C TRP A 181 8.41 4.52 10.71
N LYS A 182 7.82 5.58 10.14
CA LYS A 182 6.41 5.96 10.35
C LYS A 182 5.43 4.93 9.79
N ALA A 183 5.81 4.21 8.73
CA ALA A 183 5.04 3.12 8.17
C ALA A 183 5.29 1.77 8.89
N ASN A 184 5.99 1.74 10.03
CA ASN A 184 6.39 0.53 10.75
C ASN A 184 7.16 -0.51 9.90
N ARG A 185 7.77 -0.10 8.78
CA ARG A 185 8.58 -0.97 7.91
C ARG A 185 10.06 -0.82 8.25
N TYR A 186 10.43 -1.31 9.42
CA TYR A 186 11.80 -1.32 9.92
C TYR A 186 12.65 -2.35 9.15
N THR A 187 13.94 -2.06 8.96
CA THR A 187 14.91 -3.06 8.48
C THR A 187 15.34 -3.99 9.61
N GLY A 188 15.84 -5.21 9.32
CA GLY A 188 16.26 -6.15 10.36
C GLY A 188 17.28 -5.57 11.36
N LYS A 189 18.25 -4.78 10.87
CA LYS A 189 19.22 -4.06 11.72
C LYS A 189 18.54 -3.02 12.63
N GLU A 190 17.52 -2.35 12.14
CA GLU A 190 16.72 -1.38 12.91
C GLU A 190 15.79 -2.05 13.91
N ILE A 191 15.22 -3.22 13.57
CA ILE A 191 14.44 -4.05 14.48
C ILE A 191 15.32 -4.51 15.63
N TRP A 192 16.53 -5.01 15.34
CA TRP A 192 17.47 -5.45 16.36
C TRP A 192 17.85 -4.33 17.34
N ALA A 193 18.04 -3.10 16.84
CA ALA A 193 18.31 -1.95 17.70
C ALA A 193 17.08 -1.47 18.50
N LYS A 194 15.88 -1.49 17.91
CA LYS A 194 14.64 -0.98 18.54
C LYS A 194 14.03 -1.96 19.53
N PHE A 195 13.99 -3.23 19.15
CA PHE A 195 13.35 -4.30 19.89
C PHE A 195 14.35 -5.17 20.63
N LYS A 196 15.60 -4.69 20.79
CA LYS A 196 16.74 -5.38 21.45
C LYS A 196 16.16 -6.38 22.42
N VAL A 197 16.03 -7.62 21.93
CA VAL A 197 15.17 -8.60 22.57
C VAL A 197 15.78 -8.73 23.94
N LYS A 198 15.02 -8.31 24.96
CA LYS A 198 15.33 -8.69 26.31
C LYS A 198 15.00 -10.17 26.31
N VAL A 199 15.98 -10.98 25.90
CA VAL A 199 15.92 -12.41 26.10
C VAL A 199 15.97 -12.52 27.61
N GLU A 200 14.78 -12.56 28.20
CA GLU A 200 14.64 -13.11 29.53
C GLU A 200 15.07 -14.56 29.30
N ASP A 201 16.25 -14.92 29.79
CA ASP A 201 16.63 -16.32 29.93
C ASP A 201 15.55 -16.92 30.81
N GLU A 202 14.53 -17.51 30.19
CA GLU A 202 13.68 -18.47 30.87
C GLU A 202 14.66 -19.58 31.30
N GLU A 203 14.87 -19.68 32.62
CA GLU A 203 15.78 -20.59 33.33
C GLU A 203 15.51 -22.09 33.07
N ASP A 204 14.67 -22.40 32.07
CA ASP A 204 14.18 -23.71 31.67
C ASP A 204 14.28 -23.95 30.15
N ALA A 205 15.09 -23.16 29.43
CA ALA A 205 15.49 -23.49 28.06
C ALA A 205 16.43 -24.71 28.09
N VAL A 206 15.83 -25.89 28.10
CA VAL A 206 16.48 -27.19 28.28
C VAL A 206 17.75 -27.34 27.42
N ASP A 207 18.88 -27.55 28.10
CA ASP A 207 20.19 -27.91 27.56
C ASP A 207 20.17 -29.36 27.05
N GLY A 208 19.34 -29.60 26.04
CA GLY A 208 18.99 -30.93 25.56
C GLY A 208 19.51 -31.25 24.15
N TYR A 209 20.63 -30.67 23.74
CA TYR A 209 21.31 -31.08 22.51
C TYR A 209 22.60 -31.81 22.84
N ASP A 210 22.47 -33.09 23.21
CA ASP A 210 23.60 -34.02 23.25
C ASP A 210 24.15 -34.18 21.83
N LYS A 211 25.22 -33.44 21.54
CA LYS A 211 26.02 -33.65 20.34
C LYS A 211 26.76 -34.96 20.55
N SER A 212 26.14 -36.07 20.16
CA SER A 212 26.71 -37.42 20.26
C SER A 212 28.16 -37.40 19.77
N SER A 213 29.08 -37.49 20.72
CA SER A 213 30.51 -37.66 20.47
C SER A 213 30.74 -39.12 20.06
N ASN A 214 30.45 -39.43 18.80
CA ASN A 214 31.00 -40.62 18.18
C ASN A 214 31.54 -40.23 16.81
N PRO A 215 32.86 -39.95 16.66
CA PRO A 215 33.45 -39.92 15.33
C PRO A 215 33.28 -41.32 14.72
N PRO A 216 32.80 -41.46 13.47
CA PRO A 216 32.85 -42.75 12.79
C PRO A 216 34.30 -43.20 12.73
N SER A 217 34.56 -44.37 13.31
CA SER A 217 35.85 -45.07 13.32
C SER A 217 36.37 -45.22 11.89
N ASP A 218 37.65 -44.88 11.69
CA ASP A 218 38.47 -45.48 10.65
C ASP A 218 38.43 -47.00 10.86
N ASP A 219 37.93 -47.73 9.85
CA ASP A 219 38.32 -49.11 9.61
C ASP A 219 38.83 -49.15 8.16
N GLU A 220 40.12 -49.40 8.06
CA GLU A 220 40.88 -49.62 6.84
C GLU A 220 40.33 -50.85 6.10
N ASP A 221 40.08 -50.73 4.79
CA ASP A 221 40.19 -51.87 3.87
C ASP A 221 41.06 -51.44 2.69
N GLU A 222 42.14 -52.18 2.51
CA GLU A 222 43.18 -51.91 1.52
C GLU A 222 42.68 -52.12 0.10
N GLY A 223 42.90 -51.11 -0.74
CA GLY A 223 42.78 -51.18 -2.20
C GLY A 223 44.00 -50.51 -2.82
N THR A 224 45.02 -51.33 -3.02
CA THR A 224 46.33 -51.00 -3.58
C THR A 224 46.28 -50.36 -4.98
N GLU A 225 47.37 -49.65 -5.30
CA GLU A 225 47.91 -49.35 -6.65
C GLU A 225 47.43 -48.06 -7.35
N GLY A 226 48.37 -47.11 -7.55
CA GLY A 226 48.18 -46.03 -8.52
C GLY A 226 49.02 -44.79 -8.27
N ALA A 227 50.30 -44.85 -8.65
CA ALA A 227 51.27 -43.78 -8.54
C ALA A 227 50.88 -42.46 -9.26
N ASP A 228 51.34 -41.35 -8.66
CA ASP A 228 51.73 -40.05 -9.24
C ASP A 228 50.67 -39.08 -9.85
N PRO A 229 50.43 -37.91 -9.20
CA PRO A 229 50.23 -36.66 -9.91
C PRO A 229 51.58 -35.97 -10.13
N VAL A 230 52.01 -36.05 -11.38
CA VAL A 230 53.13 -35.36 -12.03
C VAL A 230 53.39 -33.95 -11.47
N SER A 231 54.55 -33.83 -10.83
CA SER A 231 55.53 -32.73 -10.92
C SER A 231 55.05 -31.43 -11.59
N ALA A 232 54.83 -30.40 -10.76
CA ALA A 232 54.92 -29.02 -11.19
C ALA A 232 56.35 -28.51 -10.94
N PRO A 233 57.16 -28.24 -11.99
CA PRO A 233 58.28 -27.33 -11.84
C PRO A 233 57.79 -25.90 -12.03
N VAL A 234 57.85 -25.17 -10.92
CA VAL A 234 58.15 -23.75 -10.84
C VAL A 234 59.04 -23.27 -11.99
N ASP A 235 58.62 -22.21 -12.67
CA ASP A 235 59.45 -21.50 -13.64
C ASP A 235 59.74 -20.09 -13.09
N PRO A 236 60.96 -19.87 -12.56
CA PRO A 236 61.54 -18.55 -12.47
C PRO A 236 62.88 -18.54 -13.21
N THR A 237 63.04 -17.70 -14.25
CA THR A 237 64.30 -17.01 -14.66
C THR A 237 64.16 -16.43 -16.09
N VAL A 238 64.05 -15.10 -16.23
CA VAL A 238 65.07 -14.13 -16.73
C VAL A 238 65.11 -13.94 -18.25
N GLY A 239 65.13 -12.66 -18.66
CA GLY A 239 65.43 -12.17 -20.01
C GLY A 239 64.99 -10.73 -20.20
#